data_AF-A0A4Y7T251-F1
#
_entry.id   AF-A0A4Y7T251-F1
#
_cell.length_a   1.000
_cell.length_b   1.000
_cell.length_c   1.000
_cell.angle_alpha   90.00
_cell.angle_beta   90.00
_cell.angle_gamma   90.00
#
_symmetry.space_group_name_H-M   'P 1'
#
loop_
_entity.id
_entity.type
_entity.pdbx_description
1 polymer ?
#
loop_
_entity_poly.entity_id
_entity_poly.type
_entity_poly.pdbx_seq_one_letter_code
_entity_poly.pdbx_strand_id
1 'polypeptide(L)' 'MEVALQAARNAQGAYLKDVNGHNALLAPIKQMPFDILSLIFQAVAQGSSEPVSPAHPSTVISQVCSDWRRIALESPSIW' A
#
# COMPACT_ATOMS: atom_id res chain seq x y z
N MET A 1 5.99 -0.68 43.96
CA MET A 1 5.73 -1.81 43.04
C MET A 1 4.84 -1.40 41.86
N GLU A 2 3.80 -0.60 42.07
CA GLU A 2 2.88 -0.13 41.00
C GLU A 2 3.55 0.73 39.92
N VAL A 3 4.50 1.60 40.28
CA VAL A 3 5.21 2.47 39.33
C VAL A 3 6.03 1.66 38.30
N ALA A 4 6.67 0.57 38.73
CA ALA A 4 7.45 -0.30 37.83
C ALA A 4 6.56 -1.06 36.85
N LEU A 5 5.38 -1.52 37.30
CA LEU A 5 4.38 -2.15 36.43
C LEU A 5 3.79 -1.17 35.42
N GLN A 6 3.58 0.09 35.80
CA GLN A 6 3.10 1.12 34.90
C GLN A 6 4.15 1.51 33.85
N ALA A 7 5.42 1.63 34.24
CA ALA A 7 6.52 1.88 33.32
C ALA A 7 6.68 0.75 32.28
N ALA A 8 6.57 -0.51 32.71
CA ALA A 8 6.62 -1.67 31.83
C ALA A 8 5.46 -1.69 30.82
N ARG A 9 4.23 -1.38 31.26
CA ARG A 9 3.05 -1.25 30.36
C ARG A 9 3.22 -0.13 29.34
N ASN A 10 3.73 1.02 29.75
CA ASN A 10 3.97 2.15 28.85
C ASN A 10 5.02 1.80 27.79
N ALA A 11 6.11 1.13 28.19
CA ALA A 11 7.15 0.66 27.27
C ALA A 11 6.60 -0.37 26.27
N GLN A 12 5.77 -1.32 26.73
CA GLN A 12 5.10 -2.29 25.86
C GLN A 12 4.18 -1.59 24.84
N GLY A 13 3.40 -0.61 25.28
CA GLY A 13 2.52 0.17 24.40
C GLY A 13 3.28 0.96 23.35
N ALA A 14 4.42 1.55 23.71
CA ALA A 14 5.29 2.26 22.76
C ALA A 14 5.89 1.30 21.72
N TYR A 15 6.39 0.14 22.15
CA TYR A 15 6.92 -0.90 21.27
C TYR A 15 5.87 -1.41 20.28
N LEU A 16 4.65 -1.72 20.75
CA LEU A 16 3.58 -2.21 19.87
C LEU A 16 3.13 -1.14 18.86
N LYS A 17 3.14 0.15 19.23
CA LYS A 17 2.86 1.24 18.28
C LYS A 17 3.90 1.31 17.18
N ASP A 18 5.18 1.17 17.53
CA ASP A 18 6.28 1.15 16.56
C ASP A 18 6.18 -0.04 15.61
N VAL A 19 5.96 -1.25 16.13
CA VAL A 19 5.74 -2.45 15.32
C VAL A 19 4.54 -2.29 14.39
N ASN A 20 3.42 -1.76 14.89
CA ASN A 20 2.22 -1.56 14.08
C ASN A 20 2.40 -0.48 13.00
N GLY A 21 3.22 0.55 13.25
CA GLY A 21 3.58 1.56 12.25
C GLY A 21 4.28 0.96 11.03
N HIS A 22 5.01 -0.14 11.23
CA HIS A 22 5.76 -0.84 10.18
C HIS A 22 5.02 -2.04 9.58
N ASN A 23 3.81 -2.35 10.05
CA ASN A 23 3.06 -3.53 9.59
C ASN A 23 2.72 -3.48 8.08
N ALA A 24 2.67 -2.28 7.50
CA ALA A 24 2.51 -2.10 6.05
C ALA A 24 3.64 -2.76 5.22
N LEU A 25 4.84 -2.94 5.78
CA LEU A 25 5.95 -3.65 5.14
C LEU A 25 5.70 -5.16 5.05
N LEU A 26 4.88 -5.70 5.94
CA LEU A 26 4.47 -7.11 5.96
C LEU A 26 3.23 -7.35 5.08
N ALA A 27 2.64 -6.31 4.51
CA ALA A 27 1.47 -6.44 3.65
C ALA A 27 1.81 -7.32 2.43
N PRO A 28 0.98 -8.32 2.08
CA PRO A 28 1.25 -9.23 0.96
C PRO A 28 1.56 -8.50 -0.35
N ILE A 29 0.93 -7.34 -0.57
CA ILE A 29 1.08 -6.56 -1.79
C ILE A 29 2.49 -5.94 -1.96
N LYS A 30 3.25 -5.79 -0.87
CA LYS A 30 4.66 -5.37 -0.91
C LYS A 30 5.62 -6.51 -1.26
N GLN A 31 5.17 -7.75 -1.14
CA GLN A 31 5.94 -8.96 -1.48
C GLN A 31 5.59 -9.49 -2.87
N MET A 32 4.57 -8.93 -3.53
CA MET A 32 4.16 -9.36 -4.86
C MET A 32 5.19 -8.95 -5.92
N PRO A 33 5.49 -9.84 -6.88
CA PRO A 33 6.28 -9.49 -8.05
C PRO A 33 5.64 -8.37 -8.86
N PHE A 34 6.47 -7.58 -9.52
CA PHE A 34 6.07 -6.49 -10.41
C PHE A 34 5.03 -6.94 -11.45
N ASP A 35 5.26 -8.09 -12.09
CA ASP A 35 4.40 -8.59 -13.17
C ASP A 35 2.99 -8.92 -12.67
N ILE A 36 2.87 -9.47 -11.46
CA ILE A 36 1.58 -9.79 -10.84
C ILE A 36 0.81 -8.52 -10.52
N LEU A 37 1.48 -7.52 -9.93
CA LEU A 37 0.85 -6.21 -9.68
C LEU A 37 0.40 -5.55 -10.99
N SER A 38 1.22 -5.63 -12.03
CA SER A 38 0.90 -5.08 -13.36
C SER A 38 -0.34 -5.73 -13.96
N LEU A 39 -0.46 -7.07 -13.87
CA LEU A 39 -1.64 -7.82 -14.31
C LEU A 39 -2.90 -7.43 -13.54
N ILE A 40 -2.79 -7.27 -12.21
CA ILE A 40 -3.91 -6.80 -11.37
C ILE A 40 -4.35 -5.41 -11.81
N PHE A 41 -3.41 -4.48 -11.98
CA PHE A 41 -3.73 -3.10 -12.39
C PHE A 41 -4.37 -3.06 -13.77
N GLN A 42 -3.90 -3.88 -14.70
CA GLN A 42 -4.49 -3.99 -16.03
C GLN A 42 -5.93 -4.52 -15.98
N ALA A 43 -6.20 -5.55 -15.19
CA ALA A 43 -7.54 -6.08 -15.01
C ALA A 43 -8.50 -5.03 -14.40
N VAL A 44 -8.01 -4.23 -13.45
CA VAL A 44 -8.77 -3.15 -12.82
C VAL A 44 -9.06 -2.02 -13.82
N ALA A 45 -8.06 -1.58 -14.59
CA ALA A 45 -8.21 -0.52 -15.57
C ALA A 45 -9.15 -0.90 -16.72
N GLN A 46 -9.04 -2.13 -17.25
CA GLN A 46 -9.91 -2.63 -18.31
C GLN A 46 -11.38 -2.78 -17.89
N GLY A 47 -11.65 -2.91 -16.59
CA GLY A 47 -13.00 -2.91 -16.05
C GLY A 47 -13.66 -1.52 -16.03
N SER A 48 -12.88 -0.45 -16.25
CA SER A 48 -13.37 0.92 -16.30
C SER A 48 -13.65 1.34 -17.73
N SER A 49 -14.85 1.88 -17.96
CA SER A 49 -15.20 2.61 -19.19
C SER A 49 -15.13 4.13 -18.99
N GLU A 50 -14.72 4.58 -17.81
CA GLU A 50 -14.61 6.01 -17.50
C GLU A 50 -13.46 6.65 -18.28
N PRO A 51 -13.62 7.90 -18.75
CA PRO A 51 -12.51 8.66 -19.31
C PRO A 51 -11.42 8.89 -18.26
N VAL A 52 -10.19 9.14 -18.73
CA VAL A 52 -9.07 9.49 -17.86
C VAL A 52 -9.42 10.73 -17.05
N SER A 53 -9.52 10.54 -15.74
CA SER A 53 -9.92 11.54 -14.76
C SER A 53 -9.18 11.28 -13.44
N PRO A 54 -9.22 12.20 -12.46
CA PRO A 54 -8.69 11.95 -11.13
C PRO A 54 -9.27 10.70 -10.45
N ALA A 55 -10.50 10.30 -10.82
CA ALA A 55 -11.18 9.11 -10.30
C ALA A 55 -10.92 7.84 -11.14
N HIS A 56 -10.26 7.95 -12.30
CA HIS A 56 -9.93 6.80 -13.12
C HIS A 56 -9.06 5.82 -12.33
N PRO A 57 -9.29 4.49 -12.42
CA PRO A 57 -8.58 3.54 -11.57
C PRO A 57 -7.05 3.62 -11.68
N SER A 58 -6.52 3.88 -12.88
CA SER A 58 -5.08 4.04 -13.12
C SER A 58 -4.51 5.26 -12.40
N THR A 59 -5.29 6.35 -12.33
CA THR A 59 -4.94 7.53 -11.55
C THR A 59 -4.92 7.19 -10.06
N VAL A 60 -5.94 6.51 -9.55
CA VAL A 60 -6.03 6.11 -8.13
C VAL A 60 -4.88 5.18 -7.75
N ILE A 61 -4.60 4.16 -8.56
CA ILE A 61 -3.49 3.21 -8.37
C ILE A 61 -2.15 3.95 -8.30
N SER A 62 -1.91 4.92 -9.19
CA SER A 62 -0.67 5.70 -9.22
C SER A 62 -0.44 6.60 -7.99
N GLN A 63 -1.47 6.79 -7.17
CA GLN A 63 -1.40 7.63 -5.96
C GLN A 63 -1.17 6.85 -4.67
N VAL A 64 -1.22 5.50 -4.70
CA VAL A 64 -1.09 4.66 -3.49
C VAL A 64 0.30 4.74 -2.88
N CYS A 65 1.36 4.51 -3.66
CA CYS A 65 2.75 4.65 -3.22
C CYS A 65 3.70 4.85 -4.42
N SER A 66 4.99 5.10 -4.15
CA SER A 66 6.01 5.28 -5.20
C SER A 66 6.15 4.07 -6.11
N ASP A 67 6.08 2.85 -5.56
CA ASP A 67 6.26 1.61 -6.33
C ASP A 67 5.11 1.42 -7.31
N TRP A 68 3.87 1.66 -6.85
CA TRP A 68 2.67 1.53 -7.69
C TRP A 68 2.62 2.60 -8.75
N ARG A 69 3.04 3.82 -8.42
CA ARG A 69 3.21 4.89 -9.41
C ARG A 69 4.17 4.49 -10.50
N ARG A 70 5.31 3.91 -10.14
CA ARG A 70 6.31 3.44 -11.11
C ARG A 70 5.71 2.37 -12.03
N ILE A 71 5.05 1.36 -11.48
CA ILE A 71 4.37 0.32 -12.27
C ILE A 71 3.34 0.94 -13.23
N ALA A 72 2.50 1.85 -12.74
CA ALA A 72 1.45 2.49 -13.54
C ALA A 72 2.03 3.32 -14.69
N LEU A 73 3.14 4.03 -14.48
CA LEU A 73 3.81 4.81 -15.51
C LEU A 73 4.57 3.93 -16.52
N GLU A 74 5.12 2.80 -16.07
CA GLU A 74 5.79 1.80 -16.91
C GLU A 74 4.81 0.92 -17.71
N SER A 75 3.51 1.01 -17.43
CA SER A 75 2.45 0.21 -18.06
C SER A 75 1.48 1.09 -18.87
N PRO A 76 1.85 1.59 -20.08
CA PRO A 76 0.96 2.43 -20.88
C PRO A 76 -0.42 1.82 -21.17
N SER A 77 -0.54 0.48 -21.17
CA SER A 77 -1.77 -0.24 -21.46
C SER A 77 -2.88 -0.11 -20.41
N ILE A 78 -2.61 0.50 -19.25
CA ILE A 78 -3.62 0.72 -18.21
C ILE A 78 -4.23 2.13 -18.28
N TRP A 79 -3.70 3.03 -19.09
CA TRP A 79 -4.23 4.39 -19.27
C TRP A 79 -5.14 4.46 -20.50
#